data_AF-A0A7J9RYV4-F1
#
_entry.id   AF-A0A7J9RYV4-F1
#
_cell.length_a   1.000
_cell.length_b   1.000
_cell.length_c   1.000
_cell.angle_alpha   90.00
_cell.angle_beta   90.00
_cell.angle_gamma   90.00
#
_symmetry.space_group_name_H-M   'P 1'
#
loop_
_entity.id
_entity.type
_entity.pdbx_description
1 polymer ?
#
loop_
_entity_poly.entity_id
_entity_poly.type
_entity_poly.pdbx_seq_one_letter_code
_entity_poly.pdbx_strand_id
1 'polypeptide(L)'
;MKENKELAKGTVSFREVVAQGIGGAAPAMASLVTLTGAAAYAYASLPLAVIIATLGVLLDATRLSITSRYVQSAGGIYAFISAGLGRTIGYFIGWAYVLYTLTALVFIYLSVGVFLI
;
A
#
# COMPACT_ATOMS: atom_id res chain seq x y z
N MET A 1 28.70 19.31 -7.18
CA MET A 1 27.61 19.63 -6.24
C MET A 1 26.95 18.31 -5.83
N LYS A 2 27.20 17.81 -4.62
CA LYS A 2 26.59 16.56 -4.13
C LYS A 2 25.16 16.88 -3.68
N GLU A 3 24.17 16.36 -4.40
CA GLU A 3 22.76 16.52 -4.08
C GLU A 3 22.46 15.78 -2.76
N ASN A 4 22.13 16.51 -1.70
CA ASN A 4 21.67 15.93 -0.44
C ASN A 4 20.27 15.36 -0.66
N LYS A 5 20.16 14.04 -0.82
CA LYS A 5 18.90 13.30 -0.98
C LYS A 5 18.19 13.04 0.36
N GLU A 6 18.41 13.89 1.35
CA GLU A 6 17.76 13.77 2.65
C GLU A 6 16.48 14.61 2.66
N LEU A 7 15.39 14.01 3.14
CA LEU A 7 14.12 14.71 3.36
C LEU A 7 14.33 15.83 4.38
N ALA A 8 13.75 17.00 4.12
CA ALA A 8 13.81 18.12 5.05
C ALA A 8 13.27 17.68 6.43
N LYS A 9 14.11 17.78 7.47
CA LYS A 9 13.76 17.33 8.82
C LYS A 9 12.63 18.19 9.37
N GLY A 10 11.60 17.54 9.91
CA GLY A 10 10.49 18.20 10.60
C GLY A 10 9.42 18.80 9.69
N THR A 11 9.44 18.53 8.38
CA THR A 11 8.42 19.04 7.44
C THR A 11 7.09 18.31 7.55
N VAL A 12 7.08 17.05 8.01
CA VAL A 12 5.86 16.25 8.19
C VAL A 12 5.82 15.66 9.60
N SER A 13 4.75 15.93 10.33
CA SER A 13 4.49 15.40 11.67
C SER A 13 3.99 13.96 11.61
N PHE A 14 4.22 13.19 12.67
CA PHE A 14 3.70 11.82 12.80
C PHE A 14 2.18 11.74 12.55
N ARG A 15 1.42 12.74 13.05
CA ARG A 15 -0.03 12.78 12.86
C ARG A 15 -0.42 12.94 11.39
N GLU A 16 0.35 13.71 10.63
CA GLU A 16 0.12 13.92 9.20
C GLU A 16 0.45 12.67 8.40
N VAL A 17 1.54 11.97 8.74
CA VAL A 17 1.88 10.67 8.12
C VAL A 17 0.80 9.63 8.39
N VAL A 18 0.29 9.56 9.62
CA VAL A 18 -0.82 8.64 9.97
C VAL A 18 -2.08 9.01 9.21
N ALA A 19 -2.43 10.30 9.14
CA ALA A 19 -3.58 10.77 8.38
C ALA A 19 -3.46 10.44 6.88
N GLN A 20 -2.28 10.62 6.29
CA GLN A 20 -1.98 10.22 4.91
C GLN A 20 -2.06 8.71 4.72
N GLY A 21 -1.57 7.91 5.67
CA GLY A 21 -1.67 6.46 5.62
C GLY A 21 -3.13 5.98 5.65
N ILE A 22 -3.94 6.50 6.57
CA ILE A 22 -5.36 6.14 6.67
C ILE A 22 -6.14 6.65 5.45
N GLY A 23 -5.90 7.89 5.04
CA GLY A 23 -6.55 8.49 3.87
C GLY A 23 -6.20 7.75 2.58
N GLY A 24 -4.92 7.39 2.40
CA GLY A 24 -4.46 6.63 1.24
C GLY A 24 -4.97 5.19 1.21
N ALA A 25 -5.11 4.54 2.37
CA ALA A 25 -5.69 3.20 2.46
C ALA A 25 -7.21 3.18 2.17
N ALA A 26 -7.90 4.31 2.39
CA ALA A 26 -9.34 4.47 2.21
C ALA A 26 -10.16 3.23 2.70
N PRO A 27 -9.98 2.80 3.96
CA PRO A 27 -10.38 1.47 4.43
C PRO A 27 -11.89 1.22 4.33
N ALA A 28 -12.71 2.25 4.51
CA ALA A 28 -14.16 2.14 4.39
C ALA A 28 -14.59 1.73 2.97
N MET A 29 -14.08 2.42 1.93
CA MET A 29 -14.43 2.10 0.54
C MET A 29 -13.79 0.79 0.09
N ALA A 30 -12.52 0.56 0.44
CA ALA A 30 -11.82 -0.67 0.08
C ALA A 30 -12.54 -1.90 0.66
N SER A 31 -12.99 -1.84 1.92
CA SER A 31 -13.74 -2.93 2.55
C SER A 31 -15.13 -3.12 1.93
N LEU A 32 -15.87 -2.05 1.61
CA LEU A 32 -17.18 -2.19 0.95
C LEU A 32 -17.08 -2.92 -0.40
N VAL A 33 -16.11 -2.56 -1.24
CA VAL A 33 -15.96 -3.18 -2.57
C VAL A 33 -15.47 -4.62 -2.45
N THR A 34 -14.43 -4.84 -1.66
CA THR A 34 -13.76 -6.15 -1.58
C THR A 34 -14.52 -7.17 -0.72
N LEU A 35 -15.12 -6.75 0.41
CA LEU A 35 -15.85 -7.66 1.29
C LEU A 35 -17.19 -8.06 0.69
N THR A 36 -17.86 -7.18 -0.06
CA THR A 36 -19.08 -7.56 -0.80
C THR A 36 -18.77 -8.67 -1.81
N GLY A 37 -17.67 -8.52 -2.56
CA GLY A 37 -17.19 -9.57 -3.45
C GLY A 37 -16.82 -10.85 -2.70
N ALA A 38 -16.07 -10.75 -1.60
CA ALA A 38 -15.68 -11.90 -0.80
C ALA A 38 -16.87 -12.63 -0.17
N ALA A 39 -17.91 -11.91 0.25
CA ALA A 39 -19.13 -12.48 0.82
C ALA A 39 -19.87 -13.40 -0.15
N ALA A 40 -19.85 -13.07 -1.45
CA ALA A 40 -20.44 -13.89 -2.51
C ALA A 40 -19.76 -15.26 -2.69
N TYR A 41 -18.52 -15.42 -2.20
CA TYR A 41 -17.76 -16.66 -2.29
C TYR A 41 -17.61 -17.38 -0.95
N ALA A 42 -17.30 -16.64 0.12
CA ALA A 42 -16.98 -17.20 1.43
C ALA A 42 -18.22 -17.47 2.30
N TYR A 43 -19.35 -16.81 2.02
CA TYR A 43 -20.61 -16.93 2.78
C TYR A 43 -20.37 -16.90 4.31
N ALA A 44 -20.79 -17.94 5.04
CA ALA A 44 -20.66 -18.03 6.49
C ALA A 44 -19.20 -18.08 6.99
N SER A 45 -18.22 -18.39 6.13
CA SER A 45 -16.79 -18.42 6.49
C SER A 45 -16.09 -17.06 6.32
N LEU A 46 -16.78 -16.05 5.81
CA LEU A 46 -16.27 -14.68 5.64
C LEU A 46 -15.55 -14.11 6.87
N PRO A 47 -16.10 -14.15 8.11
CA PRO A 47 -15.41 -13.59 9.27
C PRO A 47 -14.08 -14.28 9.55
N LEU A 48 -13.99 -15.60 9.36
CA LEU A 48 -12.74 -16.34 9.53
C LEU A 48 -11.71 -15.95 8.47
N ALA A 49 -12.15 -15.81 7.20
CA ALA A 49 -11.29 -15.35 6.11
C ALA A 49 -10.74 -13.95 6.37
N VAL A 50 -11.57 -13.02 6.89
CA VAL A 50 -11.15 -11.66 7.26
C VAL A 50 -10.11 -11.69 8.38
N ILE A 51 -10.28 -12.52 9.40
CA ILE A 51 -9.30 -12.65 10.50
C ILE A 51 -7.95 -13.13 9.95
N ILE A 52 -7.94 -14.17 9.12
CA ILE A 52 -6.72 -14.71 8.53
C ILE A 52 -6.04 -13.66 7.63
N ALA A 53 -6.80 -12.97 6.78
CA ALA A 53 -6.29 -11.90 5.93
C ALA A 53 -5.69 -10.75 6.76
N THR A 54 -6.36 -10.36 7.85
CA THR A 54 -5.88 -9.31 8.76
C THR A 54 -4.54 -9.69 9.38
N LEU A 55 -4.38 -10.92 9.86
CA LEU A 55 -3.10 -11.41 10.39
C LEU A 55 -2.00 -11.38 9.32
N GLY A 56 -2.32 -11.77 8.07
CA GLY A 56 -1.39 -11.69 6.95
C GLY A 56 -0.90 -10.27 6.70
N VAL A 57 -1.80 -9.29 6.67
CA VAL A 57 -1.46 -7.87 6.46
C VAL A 57 -0.64 -7.30 7.61
N LEU A 58 -0.91 -7.67 8.86
CA LEU A 58 -0.10 -7.23 10.01
C LEU A 58 1.34 -7.75 9.95
N LEU A 59 1.53 -9.01 9.53
CA LEU A 59 2.85 -9.59 9.33
C LEU A 59 3.61 -8.86 8.21
N ASP A 60 2.94 -8.56 7.10
CA ASP A 60 3.52 -7.81 5.98
C ASP A 60 3.92 -6.39 6.41
N ALA A 61 3.02 -5.67 7.10
CA ALA A 61 3.28 -4.33 7.63
C ALA A 61 4.47 -4.31 8.61
N THR A 62 4.64 -5.36 9.41
CA THR A 62 5.77 -5.49 10.33
C THR A 62 7.09 -5.63 9.57
N ARG A 63 7.13 -6.49 8.55
CA ARG A 63 8.33 -6.66 7.70
C ARG A 63 8.71 -5.35 7.03
N LEU A 64 7.74 -4.67 6.44
CA LEU A 64 7.96 -3.38 5.78
C LEU A 64 8.45 -2.31 6.76
N SER A 65 7.88 -2.26 7.97
CA SER A 65 8.29 -1.34 9.03
C SER A 65 9.75 -1.55 9.42
N ILE A 66 10.19 -2.80 9.56
CA ILE A 66 11.59 -3.14 9.84
C ILE A 66 12.49 -2.68 8.69
N THR A 67 12.16 -3.02 7.44
CA THR A 67 12.94 -2.61 6.26
C THR A 67 13.05 -1.10 6.12
N SER A 68 11.97 -0.36 6.42
CA SER A 68 11.95 1.11 6.34
C SER A 68 12.93 1.79 7.29
N ARG A 69 13.31 1.13 8.40
CA ARG A 69 14.32 1.64 9.34
C ARG A 69 15.73 1.57 8.77
N TYR A 70 16.00 0.63 7.85
CA TYR A 70 17.30 0.45 7.22
C TYR A 70 17.44 1.22 5.90
N VAL A 71 16.33 1.40 5.18
CA VAL A 71 16.31 2.08 3.88
C VAL A 71 15.41 3.30 3.97
N GLN A 72 15.97 4.43 4.42
CA GLN A 72 15.23 5.69 4.52
C GLN A 72 15.34 6.44 3.18
N SER A 73 14.39 6.21 2.27
CA SER A 73 14.36 6.85 0.96
C SER A 73 12.95 7.27 0.56
N ALA A 74 12.83 8.43 -0.08
CA ALA A 74 11.59 8.89 -0.70
C ALA A 74 11.13 8.01 -1.90
N GLY A 75 11.97 7.08 -2.37
CA GLY A 75 11.66 6.20 -3.49
C GLY A 75 10.74 5.01 -3.18
N GLY A 76 10.30 4.84 -1.93
CA GLY A 76 9.34 3.80 -1.53
C GLY A 76 9.77 2.37 -1.91
N ILE A 77 8.85 1.60 -2.48
CA ILE A 77 9.06 0.18 -2.85
C ILE A 77 10.23 0.00 -3.84
N TYR A 78 10.40 0.92 -4.80
CA TYR A 78 11.55 0.88 -5.70
C TYR A 78 12.87 0.95 -4.91
N ALA A 79 12.96 1.80 -3.89
CA ALA A 79 14.17 1.95 -3.08
C ALA A 79 14.42 0.72 -2.22
N PHE A 80 13.38 0.15 -1.59
CA PHE A 80 13.50 -1.08 -0.81
C PHE A 80 14.02 -2.27 -1.64
N ILE A 81 13.46 -2.45 -2.83
CA ILE A 81 13.82 -3.56 -3.72
C ILE A 81 15.18 -3.33 -4.36
N SER A 82 15.48 -2.10 -4.80
CA SER A 82 16.80 -1.77 -5.36
C SER A 82 17.92 -1.97 -4.34
N ALA A 83 17.65 -1.71 -3.05
CA ALA A 83 18.60 -1.93 -1.97
C ALA A 83 18.84 -3.41 -1.66
N GLY A 84 17.82 -4.27 -1.79
CA GLY A 84 17.94 -5.70 -1.48
C GLY A 84 18.33 -6.61 -2.66
N LEU A 85 17.74 -6.36 -3.84
CA LEU A 85 17.83 -7.24 -5.03
C LEU A 85 18.58 -6.60 -6.20
N GLY A 86 19.02 -5.36 -6.05
CA GLY A 86 19.77 -4.62 -7.07
C GLY A 86 18.88 -3.79 -8.01
N ARG A 87 19.54 -2.87 -8.72
CA ARG A 87 18.88 -1.78 -9.46
C ARG A 87 18.03 -2.24 -10.65
N THR A 88 18.44 -3.30 -11.34
CA THR A 88 17.70 -3.82 -12.50
C THR A 88 16.34 -4.38 -12.09
N ILE A 89 16.32 -5.22 -11.05
CA ILE A 89 15.07 -5.78 -10.50
C ILE A 89 14.22 -4.66 -9.91
N GLY A 90 14.83 -3.73 -9.19
CA GLY A 90 14.17 -2.53 -8.71
C GLY A 90 13.46 -1.75 -9.81
N TYR A 91 14.10 -1.52 -10.95
CA TYR A 91 13.51 -0.81 -12.10
C TYR A 91 12.26 -1.50 -12.64
N PHE A 92 12.31 -2.81 -12.89
CA PHE A 92 11.15 -3.56 -13.38
C PHE A 92 10.00 -3.54 -12.38
N ILE A 93 10.29 -3.77 -11.09
CA ILE A 93 9.24 -3.80 -10.07
C ILE A 93 8.68 -2.39 -9.81
N GLY A 94 9.52 -1.35 -9.90
CA GLY A 94 9.08 0.05 -9.83
C GLY A 94 8.04 0.35 -10.91
N TRP A 95 8.29 -0.04 -12.16
CA TRP A 95 7.32 0.11 -13.24
C TRP A 95 6.07 -0.76 -13.07
N ALA A 96 6.23 -2.01 -12.64
CA ALA A 96 5.09 -2.87 -12.32
C ALA A 96 4.20 -2.25 -11.21
N TYR A 97 4.82 -1.61 -10.22
CA TYR A 97 4.10 -0.92 -9.14
C TYR A 97 3.34 0.31 -9.65
N VAL A 98 3.91 1.08 -10.58
CA VAL A 98 3.19 2.19 -11.23
C VAL A 98 1.98 1.68 -12.01
N LEU A 99 2.12 0.60 -12.77
CA LEU A 99 0.99 -0.01 -13.49
C LEU A 99 -0.08 -0.52 -12.52
N TYR A 100 0.33 -1.13 -11.41
CA TYR A 100 -0.56 -1.56 -10.34
C TYR A 100 -1.36 -0.38 -9.76
N THR A 101 -0.70 0.73 -9.40
CA THR A 101 -1.39 1.89 -8.82
C THR A 101 -2.35 2.54 -9.81
N LEU A 102 -1.98 2.65 -11.09
CA LEU A 102 -2.88 3.14 -12.14
C LEU A 102 -4.11 2.25 -12.30
N THR A 103 -3.91 0.92 -12.34
CA THR A 103 -5.01 -0.03 -12.46
C THR A 103 -5.93 0.02 -11.23
N ALA A 104 -5.35 0.13 -10.04
CA ALA A 104 -6.09 0.26 -8.79
C ALA A 104 -6.92 1.55 -8.77
N LEU A 105 -6.36 2.68 -9.21
CA LEU A 105 -7.11 3.94 -9.33
C LEU A 105 -8.30 3.79 -10.27
N VAL A 106 -8.09 3.24 -11.47
CA VAL A 106 -9.18 3.00 -12.44
C VAL A 106 -10.27 2.12 -11.83
N PHE A 107 -9.88 1.02 -11.16
CA PHE A 107 -10.82 0.12 -10.51
C PHE A 107 -11.63 0.79 -9.38
N ILE A 108 -10.98 1.62 -8.56
CA ILE A 108 -11.66 2.38 -7.50
C ILE A 108 -12.71 3.32 -8.10
N TYR A 109 -12.35 4.10 -9.12
CA TYR A 109 -13.31 5.02 -9.78
C TYR A 109 -14.45 4.28 -10.46
N LEU A 110 -14.18 3.14 -11.11
CA LEU A 110 -15.22 2.28 -11.67
C LEU A 110 -16.18 1.78 -10.57
N SER A 111 -15.64 1.31 -9.45
CA SER A 111 -16.43 0.79 -8.33
C SER A 111 -17.31 1.89 -7.71
N VAL A 112 -16.78 3.10 -7.54
CA VAL A 112 -17.56 4.25 -7.05
C VAL A 112 -18.79 4.50 -7.93
N GLY A 113 -18.64 4.44 -9.26
CA GLY A 113 -19.76 4.58 -10.20
C GLY A 113 -20.79 3.46 -10.11
N VAL A 114 -20.39 2.23 -9.80
CA VAL A 114 -21.30 1.08 -9.67
C VAL A 114 -22.06 1.06 -8.34
N PHE A 115 -21.46 1.55 -7.25
CA PHE A 115 -22.04 1.45 -5.90
C PHE A 115 -22.73 2.74 -5.41
N LEU A 116 -22.47 3.91 -6.01
CA LEU A 116 -23.07 5.20 -5.60
C LEU A 116 -24.12 5.77 -6.58
N ILE A 117 -24.40 5.08 -7.69
CA ILE A 117 -25.49 5.38 -8.63
C ILE A 117 -26.56 4.30 -8.46
#